data_AF-A0A1Q7TFW3-F1
#
_entry.id   AF-A0A1Q7TFW3-F1
#
_cell.length_a   1.000
_cell.length_b   1.000
_cell.length_c   1.000
_cell.angle_alpha   90.00
_cell.angle_beta   90.00
_cell.angle_gamma   90.00
#
_symmetry.space_group_name_H-M   'P 1'
#
loop_
_entity.id
_entity.type
_entity.pdbx_description
1 polymer ?
#
loop_
_entity_poly.entity_id
_entity_poly.type
_entity_poly.pdbx_seq_one_letter_code
_entity_poly.pdbx_strand_id
1 'polypeptide(L)' 'MAMDRASAYGSEARNVAIWLAWQNSGLTLREIGSMFGGMDYAAVSQRIRRIQKRAATDKKLKRTLEMLNV' A
#
# COMPACT_ATOMS: atom_id res chain seq x y z
N MET A 1 -3.73 17.79 -19.96
CA MET A 1 -2.68 16.94 -19.35
C MET A 1 -3.26 15.55 -19.13
N ALA A 2 -2.92 14.59 -20.00
CA ALA A 2 -3.29 13.20 -19.80
C ALA A 2 -2.36 12.62 -18.73
N MET A 3 -2.89 12.40 -17.52
CA MET A 3 -2.14 11.77 -16.45
C MET A 3 -1.89 10.30 -16.83
N ASP A 4 -0.61 9.93 -16.94
CA ASP A 4 -0.18 8.59 -17.32
C ASP A 4 -0.82 7.54 -16.39
N ARG A 5 -1.74 6.75 -16.93
CA ARG A 5 -2.47 5.73 -16.16
C ARG A 5 -1.51 4.66 -15.62
N ALA A 6 -0.42 4.38 -16.32
CA ALA A 6 0.58 3.40 -15.89
C ALA A 6 1.26 3.82 -14.58
N SER A 7 1.67 5.09 -14.48
CA SER A 7 2.19 5.71 -13.24
C SER A 7 1.22 5.59 -12.06
N ALA A 8 -0.07 5.84 -12.30
CA ALA A 8 -1.09 5.75 -11.25
C ALA A 8 -1.29 4.30 -10.76
N TYR A 9 -1.37 3.33 -11.67
CA TYR A 9 -1.50 1.91 -11.33
C TYR A 9 -0.26 1.37 -10.60
N GLY A 10 0.95 1.75 -11.04
CA GLY A 10 2.20 1.38 -10.37
C GLY A 10 2.28 1.91 -8.93
N SER A 11 1.81 3.13 -8.70
CA SER A 11 1.72 3.73 -7.35
C SER A 11 0.71 3.01 -6.46
N GLU A 12 -0.43 2.58 -7.01
CA GLU A 12 -1.48 1.89 -6.26
C GLU A 12 -1.08 0.46 -5.86
N ALA A 13 -0.56 -0.33 -6.81
CA ALA A 13 -0.08 -1.68 -6.53
C ALA A 13 1.02 -1.68 -5.45
N ARG A 14 1.95 -0.71 -5.53
CA ARG A 14 2.99 -0.52 -4.50
C ARG A 14 2.40 -0.21 -3.12
N ASN A 15 1.36 0.62 -3.04
CA ASN A 15 0.72 0.93 -1.77
C ASN A 15 0.02 -0.28 -1.16
N VAL A 16 -0.63 -1.10 -1.98
CA VAL A 16 -1.25 -2.36 -1.54
C VAL A 16 -0.18 -3.34 -1.05
N ALA A 17 0.94 -3.49 -1.77
CA ALA A 17 2.05 -4.34 -1.36
C ALA A 17 2.66 -3.91 -0.02
N ILE A 18 2.82 -2.60 0.20
CA ILE A 18 3.28 -2.05 1.48
C ILE A 18 2.29 -2.40 2.61
N TRP A 19 0.98 -2.28 2.36
CA TRP A 19 -0.04 -2.62 3.35
C TRP A 19 -0.04 -4.12 3.68
N LEU A 20 0.06 -5.00 2.68
CA LEU A 20 0.15 -6.45 2.87
C LEU A 20 1.41 -6.85 3.64
N ALA A 21 2.55 -6.25 3.32
CA ALA A 21 3.78 -6.48 4.06
C ALA A 21 3.59 -6.12 5.53
N TRP A 22 2.99 -4.96 5.83
CA TRP A 22 2.74 -4.57 7.22
C TRP A 22 1.77 -5.50 7.96
N GLN A 23 0.74 -6.01 7.28
CA GLN A 23 -0.23 -6.93 7.89
C GLN A 23 0.33 -8.33 8.15
N ASN A 24 1.17 -8.85 7.26
CA ASN A 24 1.46 -10.29 7.23
C ASN A 24 2.91 -10.66 7.58
N SER A 25 3.85 -9.70 7.64
CA SER A 25 5.28 -10.03 7.79
C SER A 25 5.86 -9.88 9.19
N GLY A 26 5.20 -9.14 10.10
CA GLY A 26 5.78 -8.79 11.40
C GLY A 26 6.94 -7.78 11.34
N LEU A 27 7.29 -7.27 10.14
CA LEU A 27 8.35 -6.29 9.95
C LEU A 27 7.97 -4.91 10.50
N THR A 28 8.98 -4.18 10.96
CA THR A 28 8.85 -2.77 11.33
C THR A 28 8.63 -1.89 10.10
N LEU A 29 8.04 -0.71 10.32
CA LEU A 29 7.83 0.27 9.23
C LEU A 29 9.13 0.69 8.55
N ARG A 30 10.26 0.69 9.27
CA ARG A 30 11.58 1.01 8.74
C ARG A 30 12.12 -0.08 7.82
N GLU A 31 11.95 -1.34 8.20
CA GLU A 31 12.34 -2.49 7.38
C GLU A 31 11.51 -2.54 6.09
N ILE A 32 10.20 -2.38 6.21
CA ILE A 32 9.30 -2.26 5.05
C ILE A 32 9.76 -1.10 4.17
N GLY A 33 10.03 0.08 4.74
CA GLY A 33 10.54 1.22 3.99
C GLY A 33 11.82 0.92 3.21
N SER A 34 12.74 0.18 3.83
CA SER A 34 14.00 -0.26 3.20
C SER A 34 13.75 -1.16 1.99
N MET A 35 12.83 -2.12 2.10
CA MET A 35 12.43 -3.01 0.99
C MET A 35 11.78 -2.26 -0.18
N PHE A 36 11.05 -1.18 0.10
CA PHE A 36 10.34 -0.40 -0.92
C PHE A 36 11.13 0.81 -1.43
N GLY A 37 12.47 0.73 -1.42
CA GLY A 37 13.37 1.73 -1.99
C GLY A 37 13.83 2.81 -1.01
N GLY A 38 14.08 2.44 0.25
CA GLY A 38 14.60 3.35 1.27
C GLY A 38 13.60 4.40 1.75
N MET A 39 12.31 4.07 1.75
CA MET A 39 11.26 4.96 2.20
C MET A 39 11.34 5.20 3.72
N ASP A 40 11.16 6.44 4.15
CA ASP A 40 11.09 6.77 5.58
C ASP A 40 9.85 6.15 6.24
N TYR A 41 9.98 5.81 7.53
CA TYR A 41 8.90 5.17 8.30
C TYR A 41 7.60 5.98 8.29
N ALA A 42 7.67 7.31 8.29
CA ALA A 42 6.49 8.18 8.26
C ALA A 42 5.76 8.06 6.92
N ALA A 43 6.49 7.95 5.82
CA ALA A 43 5.91 7.75 4.49
C ALA A 43 5.25 6.37 4.36
N VAL A 44 5.82 5.32 4.96
CA VAL A 44 5.20 3.99 5.05
C VAL A 44 3.91 4.05 5.86
N SER A 45 3.95 4.65 7.06
CA SER A 45 2.77 4.84 7.93
C SER A 45 1.63 5.56 7.21
N GLN A 46 1.94 6.65 6.50
CA GLN A 46 0.93 7.37 5.72
C GLN A 46 0.31 6.54 4.60
N ARG A 47 1.09 5.71 3.90
CA ARG A 47 0.57 4.85 2.81
C ARG A 47 -0.37 3.79 3.36
N ILE A 48 -0.02 3.14 4.46
CA ILE A 48 -0.87 2.18 5.17
C ILE A 48 -2.21 2.85 5.55
N ARG A 49 -2.14 4.01 6.20
CA ARG A 49 -3.34 4.76 6.61
C ARG A 49 -4.23 5.14 5.43
N ARG A 50 -3.63 5.53 4.28
CA ARG A 50 -4.39 5.85 3.06
C ARG A 50 -5.09 4.63 2.50
N ILE A 51 -4.45 3.47 2.47
CA ILE A 51 -5.09 2.22 2.02
C ILE A 51 -6.26 1.85 2.94
N GLN A 52 -6.06 1.86 4.26
CA GLN A 52 -7.14 1.57 5.22
C GLN A 52 -8.34 2.50 5.06
N LYS A 53 -8.10 3.82 4.97
CA LYS A 53 -9.17 4.80 4.75
C LYS A 53 -9.91 4.60 3.43
N ARG A 54 -9.18 4.29 2.35
CA ARG A 54 -9.80 4.04 1.04
C ARG A 54 -10.60 2.75 1.02
N ALA A 55 -10.10 1.67 1.62
CA ALA A 55 -10.80 0.40 1.69
C ALA A 55 -12.15 0.49 2.47
N ALA A 56 -12.32 1.49 3.32
CA ALA A 56 -13.59 1.74 4.01
C ALA A 56 -14.72 2.20 3.05
N THR A 57 -14.38 2.85 1.93
CA THR A 57 -15.36 3.41 0.99
C THR A 57 -15.31 2.78 -0.40
N ASP A 58 -14.16 2.23 -0.80
CA ASP A 58 -13.95 1.58 -2.09
C ASP A 58 -14.14 0.06 -1.98
N LYS A 59 -15.30 -0.41 -2.43
CA LYS A 59 -15.67 -1.84 -2.42
C LYS A 59 -14.72 -2.70 -3.27
N LYS A 60 -14.19 -2.17 -4.39
CA LYS A 60 -13.29 -2.92 -5.28
C LYS A 60 -11.93 -3.10 -4.62
N LEU A 61 -11.39 -2.03 -4.02
CA LEU A 61 -10.15 -2.11 -3.27
C LEU A 61 -10.31 -3.06 -2.07
N LYS A 62 -11.39 -2.92 -1.30
CA LYS A 62 -11.68 -3.82 -0.17
C LYS A 62 -11.66 -5.29 -0.59
N ARG A 63 -12.40 -5.63 -1.65
CA ARG A 63 -12.43 -7.01 -2.18
C ARG A 63 -11.06 -7.49 -2.63
N THR A 64 -10.27 -6.61 -3.25
CA THR A 64 -8.91 -6.94 -3.68
C THR A 64 -8.00 -7.25 -2.49
N LEU A 65 -8.08 -6.45 -1.42
CA LEU A 65 -7.33 -6.70 -0.19
C LEU A 65 -7.76 -8.02 0.46
N GLU A 66 -9.06 -8.28 0.56
CA GLU A 66 -9.59 -9.54 1.10
C GLU A 66 -9.14 -10.78 0.29
N MET A 67 -9.02 -10.66 -1.03
CA MET A 67 -8.54 -11.76 -1.88
C MET A 67 -7.04 -12.02 -1.75
N LEU A 68 -6.25 -11.00 -1.42
CA LEU A 68 -4.79 -11.10 -1.29
C LEU A 68 -4.33 -11.41 0.12
N ASN A 69 -5.18 -11.14 1.12
CA ASN A 69 -4.89 -11.41 2.52
C ASN A 69 -5.26 -12.87 2.83
N VAL A 70 -4.28 -13.76 2.61
CA VAL A 70 -4.37 -15.21 2.88
C VAL A 70 -4.35 -15.49 4.38
#